data_AF-F9PQU6-F1
#
_entry.id   AF-F9PQU6-F1
#
_cell.length_a   1.000
_cell.length_b   1.000
_cell.length_c   1.000
_cell.angle_alpha   90.00
_cell.angle_beta   90.00
_cell.angle_gamma   90.00
#
_symmetry.space_group_name_H-M   'P 1'
#
loop_
_entity.id
_entity.type
_entity.pdbx_description
1 polymer ?
#
loop_
_entity_poly.entity_id
_entity_poly.type
_entity_poly.pdbx_seq_one_letter_code
_entity_poly.pdbx_strand_id
1 'polypeptide(L)' 'MVSVGTDDTLIQKLVTQRGGIVLTAKELLYRYENLKNKSNRYETKNRITNKSYFNTLDDKTLNQLDEIEKKLFGK' A
#
# COMPACT_ATOMS: atom_id res chain seq x y z
N MET A 1 -24.24 14.69 0.42
CA MET A 1 -23.82 14.80 -1.00
C MET A 1 -23.78 13.41 -1.59
N VAL A 2 -24.55 13.13 -2.63
CA VAL A 2 -24.67 11.78 -3.22
C VAL A 2 -23.88 11.74 -4.52
N SER A 3 -23.08 10.70 -4.70
CA SER A 3 -22.32 10.43 -5.92
C SER A 3 -22.87 9.17 -6.60
N VAL A 4 -23.12 9.22 -7.90
CA VAL A 4 -23.67 8.10 -8.68
C VAL A 4 -22.72 7.73 -9.81
N GLY A 5 -22.34 6.46 -9.85
CA GLY A 5 -21.52 5.88 -10.91
C GLY A 5 -22.38 5.47 -12.11
N THR A 6 -22.33 6.20 -13.22
CA THR A 6 -23.12 5.86 -14.42
C THR A 6 -22.60 6.55 -15.68
N ASP A 7 -22.66 5.84 -16.80
CA ASP A 7 -22.48 6.39 -18.16
C ASP A 7 -23.82 6.67 -18.86
N ASP A 8 -24.95 6.33 -18.24
CA ASP A 8 -26.28 6.58 -18.78
C ASP A 8 -26.64 8.07 -18.68
N THR A 9 -26.77 8.72 -19.83
CA THR A 9 -27.02 10.17 -19.91
C THR A 9 -28.32 10.64 -19.24
N LEU A 10 -29.36 9.81 -19.17
CA LEU A 10 -30.62 10.17 -18.51
C LEU A 10 -30.43 10.19 -16.99
N ILE A 11 -29.75 9.17 -16.46
CA ILE A 11 -29.42 9.12 -15.03
C ILE A 11 -28.46 10.24 -14.66
N GLN A 12 -27.47 10.55 -15.50
CA GLN A 12 -26.54 11.66 -15.26
C GLN A 12 -27.28 13.00 -15.15
N LYS A 13 -28.21 13.27 -16.08
CA LYS A 13 -29.06 14.46 -16.04
C LYS A 13 -29.91 14.52 -14.77
N LEU A 14 -30.54 13.41 -14.38
CA LEU A 14 -31.36 13.35 -13.17
C LEU A 14 -30.54 13.65 -11.90
N VAL A 15 -29.34 13.07 -11.79
CA VAL A 15 -28.46 13.24 -10.63
C VAL A 15 -27.93 14.67 -10.54
N THR A 16 -27.45 15.22 -11.67
CA THR A 16 -26.94 16.60 -11.72
C THR A 16 -28.03 17.65 -11.46
N GLN A 17 -29.25 17.46 -11.98
CA GLN A 17 -30.40 18.33 -11.68
C GLN A 17 -30.73 18.40 -10.18
N ARG A 18 -30.47 17.33 -9.43
CA ARG A 18 -30.67 17.25 -7.98
C ARG A 18 -29.44 17.68 -7.18
N GLY A 19 -28.43 18.26 -7.82
CA GLY A 19 -27.17 18.67 -7.18
C GLY A 19 -26.26 17.51 -6.76
N GLY A 20 -26.48 16.31 -7.31
CA GLY A 20 -25.63 15.15 -7.12
C GLY A 20 -24.42 15.17 -8.05
N ILE A 21 -23.41 14.37 -7.70
CA ILE A 21 -22.19 14.20 -8.50
C ILE A 21 -22.30 12.93 -9.33
N VAL A 22 -21.94 13.02 -10.61
CA VAL A 22 -21.85 11.87 -11.50
C VAL A 22 -20.40 11.44 -11.61
N LEU A 23 -20.16 10.13 -11.61
CA LEU A 23 -18.88 9.53 -11.93
C LEU A 23 -19.07 8.60 -13.13
N THR A 24 -18.37 8.89 -14.22
CA THR A 24 -18.37 8.02 -15.41
C THR A 24 -17.63 6.71 -15.14
N ALA A 25 -17.85 5.68 -15.97
CA ALA A 25 -17.10 4.42 -15.82
C ALA A 25 -15.59 4.64 -15.99
N LYS A 26 -15.18 5.55 -16.88
CA LYS A 26 -13.76 5.93 -17.06
C LYS A 26 -13.18 6.55 -15.79
N GLU A 27 -13.90 7.45 -15.15
CA GLU A 27 -13.44 8.07 -13.89
C GLU A 27 -13.41 7.05 -12.74
N LEU A 28 -14.38 6.15 -12.67
CA LEU A 28 -14.38 5.08 -11.68
C LEU A 28 -13.19 4.14 -11.88
N LEU A 29 -12.92 3.74 -13.12
CA LEU A 29 -11.77 2.90 -13.46
C LEU A 29 -10.45 3.60 -13.08
N TYR A 30 -10.28 4.85 -13.49
CA TYR A 30 -9.09 5.65 -13.14
C TYR A 30 -8.90 5.79 -11.63
N ARG A 31 -9.98 6.04 -10.87
CA ARG A 31 -9.92 6.12 -9.40
C ARG A 31 -9.56 4.79 -8.77
N TYR A 32 -10.12 3.69 -9.28
CA TYR A 32 -9.82 2.34 -8.81
C TYR A 32 -8.34 1.99 -9.04
N GLU A 33 -7.82 2.18 -10.25
CA GLU A 33 -6.42 1.90 -10.57
C GLU A 33 -5.46 2.74 -9.72
N ASN A 34 -5.77 4.01 -9.52
CA ASN A 34 -5.00 4.87 -8.62
C ASN A 34 -5.04 4.39 -7.17
N LEU A 35 -6.20 3.96 -6.67
CA LEU A 35 -6.33 3.44 -5.32
C LEU A 35 -5.55 2.14 -5.14
N LYS A 36 -5.65 1.22 -6.11
CA LYS A 36 -4.87 -0.02 -6.16
C LYS A 36 -3.37 0.27 -6.13
N ASN A 37 -2.91 1.19 -6.96
CA ASN A 37 -1.49 1.57 -7.01
C ASN A 37 -1.01 2.21 -5.71
N LYS A 38 -1.83 3.06 -5.08
CA LYS A 38 -1.52 3.63 -3.75
C LYS A 38 -1.44 2.54 -2.69
N SER A 39 -2.41 1.64 -2.63
CA SER A 39 -2.42 0.50 -1.70
C SER A 39 -1.16 -0.35 -1.85
N ASN A 40 -0.81 -0.75 -3.07
CA ASN A 40 0.41 -1.51 -3.35
C ASN A 40 1.69 -0.79 -2.90
N ARG A 41 1.77 0.54 -3.09
CA ARG A 41 2.91 1.35 -2.61
C ARG A 41 2.99 1.36 -1.09
N TYR A 42 1.85 1.49 -0.40
CA TYR A 42 1.81 1.44 1.06
C TYR A 42 2.23 0.07 1.60
N GLU A 43 1.73 -1.02 1.03
CA GLU A 43 2.14 -2.37 1.43
C GLU A 43 3.63 -2.62 1.17
N THR A 44 4.14 -2.21 0.02
CA THR A 44 5.56 -2.34 -0.32
C THR A 44 6.43 -1.52 0.64
N LYS A 45 6.04 -0.27 0.92
CA LYS A 45 6.74 0.60 1.88
C LYS A 45 6.73 -0.02 3.28
N ASN A 46 5.58 -0.50 3.74
CA ASN A 46 5.46 -1.17 5.04
C ASN A 46 6.29 -2.46 5.11
N ARG A 47 6.36 -3.24 4.03
CA ARG A 47 7.22 -4.42 3.93
C ARG A 47 8.70 -4.06 4.00
N ILE A 48 9.13 -2.98 3.32
CA ILE A 48 10.52 -2.50 3.36
C ILE A 48 10.86 -1.97 4.75
N THR A 49 10.00 -1.16 5.37
CA THR A 49 10.23 -0.67 6.73
C THR A 49 10.23 -1.81 7.74
N ASN A 50 9.31 -2.78 7.65
CA ASN A 50 9.32 -3.96 8.52
C ASN A 50 10.57 -4.83 8.32
N LYS A 51 11.08 -4.94 7.09
CA LYS A 51 12.37 -5.61 6.84
C LYS A 51 13.54 -4.86 7.48
N SER A 52 13.49 -3.52 7.53
CA SER A 52 14.47 -2.70 8.25
C SER A 52 14.38 -2.82 9.78
N TYR A 53 13.22 -3.21 10.33
CA TYR A 53 13.07 -3.48 11.77
C TYR A 53 13.47 -4.91 12.16
N PHE A 54 13.58 -5.83 11.20
CA PHE A 54 14.37 -7.06 11.38
C PHE A 54 15.85 -6.69 11.27
N ASN A 55 16.38 -6.09 12.34
CA ASN A 55 17.81 -6.11 12.66
C ASN A 55 18.23 -7.56 13.00
N THR A 56 17.95 -8.52 12.12
CA THR A 56 18.64 -9.79 12.15
C THR A 56 20.06 -9.50 11.68
N LEU A 57 21.00 -9.63 12.61
CA LEU A 57 22.42 -9.69 12.28
C LEU A 57 22.57 -10.72 11.16
N ASP A 58 23.29 -10.36 10.10
CA ASP A 58 23.56 -11.31 9.02
C ASP A 58 24.30 -12.53 9.61
N ASP A 59 24.10 -13.71 9.01
CA ASP A 59 24.68 -14.98 9.51
C ASP A 59 26.19 -14.88 9.72
N LYS A 60 26.91 -14.09 8.89
CA LYS A 60 28.34 -13.82 9.06
C LYS A 60 28.62 -13.02 10.33
N THR A 61 27.82 -12.00 10.61
CA THR A 61 27.92 -11.18 11.82
C THR A 61 27.60 -12.01 13.07
N LEU A 62 26.61 -12.91 13.00
CA LEU A 62 26.32 -13.88 14.08
C LEU A 62 27.50 -14.82 14.33
N ASN A 63 28.09 -15.38 13.27
CA ASN A 63 29.26 -16.26 13.39
C ASN A 63 30.49 -15.54 13.97
N GLN A 64 30.70 -14.27 13.62
CA GLN A 64 31.78 -13.47 14.19
C GLN A 64 31.58 -13.20 15.68
N LEU A 65 30.34 -12.93 16.11
CA LEU A 65 30.02 -12.77 17.53
C LEU A 65 30.21 -14.08 18.30
N ASP A 66 29.82 -15.21 17.72
CA ASP A 66 30.00 -16.54 18.31
C ASP A 66 31.50 -16.91 18.46
N GLU A 67 32.34 -16.56 17.48
CA GLU A 67 33.79 -16.70 17.59
C GLU A 67 34.41 -15.79 18.66
N ILE A 68 33.91 -14.56 18.79
CA ILE A 68 34.37 -13.61 19.81
C ILE A 68 33.97 -14.11 21.20
N GLU A 69 32.74 -14.61 21.37
CA GLU A 69 32.26 -15.21 22.61
C GLU A 69 33.12 -16.40 23.04
N LYS A 70 33.40 -17.33 22.11
CA LYS A 70 34.31 -18.47 22.36
C LYS A 70 35.71 -18.04 22.76
N LYS A 71 36.26 -16.99 22.14
CA LYS A 71 37.60 -16.46 22.46
C LYS A 71 37.67 -15.74 23.81
N LEU A 72 36.60 -15.03 24.18
CA LEU A 72 36.56 -14.23 25.41
C LEU A 72 36.13 -15.04 26.63
N PHE A 73 35.25 -16.02 26.46
CA PHE A 73 34.61 -16.74 27.57
C PHE A 73 34.86 -18.25 27.57
N GLY A 74 35.53 -18.81 26.56
CA GLY A 74 36.12 -20.15 26.60
C GLY A 74 35.17 -21.30 26.95
N LYS A 75 33.87 -21.16 26.67
CA LYS A 75 32.88 -22.24 26.76
C LYS A 75 32.67 -22.93 25.42
#